data_AF-A0A2I0KSH0-F1
#
_entry.id   AF-A0A2I0KSH0-F1
#
_cell.length_a   1.000
_cell.length_b   1.000
_cell.length_c   1.000
_cell.angle_alpha   90.00
_cell.angle_beta   90.00
_cell.angle_gamma   90.00
#
_symmetry.space_group_name_H-M   'P 1'
#
loop_
_entity.id
_entity.type
_entity.pdbx_description
1 polymer ?
#
loop_
_entity_poly.entity_id
_entity_poly.type
_entity_poly.pdbx_seq_one_letter_code
_entity_poly.pdbx_strand_id
1 'polypeptide(L)'
;MVITTCMVTLIMLVIWKTNIWLIIFFFVAFGLIEIVYMSAVLSKFVQGGYLPLVLAFVLMTIMIIWHYVHKERYMFELKNKVSGDFIRDLAKNPDVNRVPGIGLLYSELVQGIPPILSHFVSNIPSIHSVLVIVSIKNLPISRVVPEERFLFRQVEPRNFRMFRCVVRYGYKDAIQEPKEFERSLVENLKEFIRQEHYLFEEPILDQQSEQMNLAQSAVLAGDEKANGSAESLQQPSNNLATHASSDSSFNVIRSEVSSIRSTAGPAQAGLEAEMQFVQSALEKGVVYLLGEAEVVAEPNSSLFKKIVVNYAYKFLRKNFREGEKIMAIPRTRLLRVGMTYEI
;
A
#
# COMPACT_ATOMS: atom_id res chain seq x y z
N MET A 1 -26.72 17.04 29.89
CA MET A 1 -27.67 17.99 30.51
C MET A 1 -27.52 19.32 29.77
N VAL A 2 -26.80 20.34 30.23
CA VAL A 2 -26.69 21.63 29.47
C VAL A 2 -26.38 21.45 27.97
N ILE A 3 -25.36 20.67 27.62
CA ILE A 3 -25.01 20.40 26.21
C ILE A 3 -26.14 19.67 25.45
N THR A 4 -26.85 18.74 26.10
CA THR A 4 -27.96 18.00 25.47
C THR A 4 -29.20 18.89 25.30
N THR A 5 -29.51 19.76 26.25
CA THR A 5 -30.62 20.73 26.14
C THR A 5 -30.34 21.75 25.03
N CYS A 6 -29.11 22.28 24.93
CA CYS A 6 -28.69 23.13 23.82
C CYS A 6 -28.77 22.40 22.46
N MET A 7 -28.34 21.13 22.39
CA MET A 7 -28.44 20.33 21.16
C MET A 7 -29.89 20.01 20.77
N VAL A 8 -30.75 19.64 21.71
CA VAL A 8 -32.18 19.41 21.44
C VAL A 8 -32.88 20.70 21.02
N THR A 9 -32.53 21.84 21.61
CA THR A 9 -33.05 23.16 21.19
C THR A 9 -32.61 23.51 19.77
N LEU A 10 -31.35 23.24 19.40
CA LEU A 10 -30.86 23.38 18.02
C LEU A 10 -31.60 22.45 17.06
N ILE A 11 -31.86 21.19 17.44
CA ILE A 11 -32.61 20.22 16.63
C ILE A 11 -34.06 20.68 16.43
N MET A 12 -34.74 21.16 17.48
CA MET A 12 -36.10 21.70 17.39
C MET A 12 -36.19 22.91 16.45
N LEU A 13 -35.17 23.77 16.46
CA LEU A 13 -35.07 24.98 15.64
C LEU A 13 -34.75 24.65 14.17
N VAL A 14 -33.72 23.84 13.92
CA VAL A 14 -33.19 23.59 12.57
C VAL A 14 -33.95 22.48 11.85
N ILE A 15 -34.29 21.39 12.54
CA ILE A 15 -34.85 20.18 11.93
C ILE A 15 -36.38 20.15 12.05
N TRP A 16 -36.93 20.34 13.26
CA TRP A 16 -38.38 20.21 13.48
C TRP A 16 -39.18 21.47 13.12
N LYS A 17 -38.52 22.62 12.92
CA LYS A 17 -39.13 23.91 12.54
C LYS A 17 -40.38 24.26 13.36
N THR A 18 -40.37 23.91 14.64
CA THR A 18 -41.53 24.06 15.53
C THR A 18 -41.76 25.55 15.86
N ASN A 19 -42.98 25.91 16.25
CA ASN A 19 -43.33 27.28 16.65
C ASN A 19 -42.29 27.86 17.64
N ILE A 20 -41.75 29.04 17.32
CA ILE A 20 -40.63 29.65 18.06
C ILE A 20 -40.93 29.81 19.56
N TRP A 21 -42.18 30.11 19.91
CA TRP A 21 -42.66 30.20 21.30
C TRP A 21 -42.52 28.90 22.09
N LEU A 22 -42.73 27.74 21.44
CA LEU A 22 -42.62 26.43 22.07
C LEU A 22 -41.14 26.07 22.31
N ILE A 23 -40.27 26.43 21.36
CA ILE A 23 -38.81 26.28 21.49
C ILE A 23 -38.27 27.14 22.64
N ILE A 24 -38.70 28.41 22.73
CA ILE A 24 -38.34 29.32 23.82
C ILE A 24 -38.83 28.77 25.17
N PHE A 25 -40.08 28.31 25.24
CA PHE A 25 -40.63 27.72 26.47
C PHE A 25 -39.84 26.49 26.92
N PHE A 26 -39.52 25.56 26.01
CA PHE A 26 -38.69 24.39 26.29
C PHE A 26 -37.30 24.79 26.81
N PHE A 27 -36.62 25.69 26.09
CA PHE A 27 -35.27 26.13 26.45
C PHE A 27 -35.23 26.83 27.81
N VAL A 28 -36.20 27.69 28.12
CA VAL A 28 -36.31 28.36 29.41
C VAL A 28 -36.62 27.37 30.53
N ALA A 29 -37.60 26.47 30.35
CA ALA A 29 -38.01 25.52 31.38
C ALA A 29 -36.87 24.55 31.76
N PHE A 30 -36.24 23.90 30.77
CA PHE A 30 -35.14 22.97 31.02
C PHE A 30 -33.85 23.71 31.39
N GLY A 31 -33.56 24.85 30.75
CA GLY A 31 -32.39 25.67 31.04
C GLY A 31 -32.38 26.19 32.49
N LEU A 32 -33.52 26.62 33.03
CA LEU A 32 -33.61 27.03 34.44
C LEU A 32 -33.30 25.89 35.41
N ILE A 33 -33.88 24.70 35.19
CA ILE A 33 -33.61 23.51 36.00
C ILE A 33 -32.11 23.16 35.97
N GLU A 34 -31.49 23.23 34.79
CA GLU A 34 -30.07 22.94 34.61
C GLU A 34 -29.14 24.02 35.17
N ILE A 35 -29.54 25.30 35.15
CA ILE A 35 -28.80 26.39 35.81
C ILE A 35 -28.82 26.21 37.33
N VAL A 36 -29.98 25.86 37.91
CA VAL A 36 -30.09 25.55 39.36
C VAL A 36 -29.22 24.34 39.72
N TYR A 37 -29.27 23.27 38.92
CA TYR A 37 -28.42 22.09 39.12
C TYR A 37 -26.92 22.43 38.99
N MET A 38 -26.54 23.20 37.97
CA MET A 38 -25.16 23.63 37.75
C MET A 38 -24.66 24.48 38.90
N SER A 39 -25.47 25.43 39.41
CA SER A 39 -25.16 26.23 40.59
C SER A 39 -24.96 25.37 41.83
N ALA A 40 -25.82 24.38 42.06
CA ALA A 40 -25.67 23.43 43.16
C ALA A 40 -24.37 22.60 43.07
N VAL A 41 -24.00 22.13 41.88
CA VAL A 41 -22.72 21.44 41.65
C VAL A 41 -21.52 22.38 41.86
N LEU A 42 -21.62 23.62 41.38
CA LEU A 42 -20.56 24.63 41.51
C LEU A 42 -20.34 25.05 42.98
N SER A 43 -21.39 25.03 43.82
CA SER A 43 -21.25 25.29 45.26
C SER A 43 -20.30 24.30 45.96
N LYS A 44 -20.26 23.04 45.50
CA LYS A 44 -19.37 21.98 46.00
C LYS A 44 -18.01 21.95 45.29
N PHE A 45 -17.76 22.85 44.34
CA PHE A 45 -16.48 22.92 43.62
C PHE A 45 -15.31 23.13 44.60
N VAL A 46 -15.44 24.08 45.52
CA VAL A 46 -14.42 24.40 46.55
C VAL A 46 -14.23 23.25 47.54
N GLN A 47 -15.26 22.44 47.78
CA GLN A 47 -15.25 21.29 48.70
C GLN A 47 -14.63 20.02 48.10
N GLY A 48 -14.05 20.10 46.89
CA GLY A 48 -13.36 18.98 46.22
C GLY A 48 -13.84 18.69 44.80
N GLY A 49 -14.94 19.33 44.35
CA GLY A 49 -15.43 19.20 42.97
C GLY A 49 -14.46 19.68 41.88
N TYR A 50 -13.40 20.41 42.24
CA TYR A 50 -12.32 20.78 41.32
C TYR A 50 -11.39 19.61 40.93
N LEU A 51 -11.28 18.57 41.76
CA LEU A 51 -10.27 17.50 41.58
C LEU A 51 -10.43 16.75 40.23
N PRO A 52 -11.63 16.33 39.80
CA PRO A 52 -11.80 15.69 38.49
C PRO A 52 -11.54 16.65 37.32
N LEU A 53 -11.82 17.94 37.49
CA LEU A 53 -11.60 18.96 36.46
C LEU A 53 -10.11 19.23 36.25
N VAL A 54 -9.33 19.32 37.33
CA VAL A 54 -7.86 19.43 37.27
C VAL A 54 -7.25 18.17 36.65
N LEU A 55 -7.70 16.97 37.05
CA LEU A 55 -7.23 15.71 36.46
C LEU A 55 -7.53 15.64 34.96
N ALA A 56 -8.76 15.99 34.54
CA ALA A 56 -9.15 16.03 33.14
C ALA A 56 -8.31 17.05 32.35
N PHE A 57 -8.05 18.24 32.91
CA PHE A 57 -7.20 19.27 32.30
C PHE A 57 -5.75 18.79 32.10
N VAL A 58 -5.16 18.11 33.08
CA VAL A 58 -3.82 17.52 32.97
C VAL A 58 -3.77 16.44 31.87
N LEU A 59 -4.71 15.50 31.87
CA LEU A 59 -4.78 14.44 30.84
C LEU A 59 -5.02 15.00 29.43
N MET A 60 -5.87 16.02 29.32
CA MET A 60 -6.15 16.72 28.06
C MET A 60 -4.92 17.49 27.57
N THR A 61 -4.14 18.12 28.46
CA THR A 61 -2.86 18.78 28.12
C THR A 61 -1.85 17.76 27.57
N ILE A 62 -1.73 16.59 28.21
CA ILE A 62 -0.87 15.49 27.74
C ILE A 62 -1.31 15.03 26.34
N MET A 63 -2.60 14.80 26.13
CA MET A 63 -3.16 14.39 24.83
C MET A 63 -2.94 15.44 23.74
N ILE A 64 -3.11 16.73 24.04
CA ILE A 64 -2.88 17.82 23.08
C ILE A 64 -1.41 17.90 22.69
N ILE A 65 -0.48 17.87 23.64
CA ILE A 65 0.96 17.90 23.36
C ILE A 65 1.37 16.69 22.50
N TRP A 66 0.90 15.50 22.85
CA TRP A 66 1.16 14.28 22.10
C TRP A 66 0.61 14.36 20.67
N HIS A 67 -0.67 14.74 20.51
CA HIS A 67 -1.30 14.85 19.19
C HIS A 67 -0.64 15.92 18.32
N TYR A 68 -0.31 17.09 18.89
CA TYR A 68 0.37 18.17 18.19
C TYR A 68 1.72 17.71 17.63
N VAL A 69 2.59 17.14 18.46
CA VAL A 69 3.92 16.71 18.01
C VAL A 69 3.85 15.54 17.02
N HIS A 70 2.95 14.57 17.22
CA HIS A 70 2.76 13.49 16.24
C HIS A 70 2.25 14.00 14.89
N LYS A 71 1.37 15.01 14.89
CA LYS A 71 0.88 15.64 13.66
C LYS A 71 1.99 16.39 12.93
N GLU A 72 2.78 17.21 13.62
CA GLU A 72 3.89 17.93 13.00
C GLU A 72 5.00 16.98 12.50
N ARG A 73 5.32 15.93 13.27
CA ARG A 73 6.23 14.85 12.82
C ARG A 73 5.78 14.22 11.50
N TYR A 74 4.51 13.84 11.40
CA TYR A 74 3.95 13.26 10.17
C TYR A 74 3.94 14.28 9.01
N MET A 75 3.66 15.55 9.28
CA MET A 75 3.70 16.62 8.27
C MET A 75 5.14 16.91 7.80
N PHE A 76 6.13 16.79 8.69
CA PHE A 76 7.55 16.88 8.34
C PHE A 76 7.95 15.75 7.39
N GLU A 77 7.61 14.49 7.70
CA GLU A 77 7.85 13.34 6.81
C GLU A 77 7.18 13.50 5.43
N LEU A 78 5.95 14.03 5.40
CA LEU A 78 5.20 14.24 4.16
C LEU A 78 5.76 15.38 3.29
N LYS A 79 6.29 16.44 3.91
CA LYS A 79 6.97 17.56 3.23
C LYS A 79 8.35 17.14 2.73
N ASN A 80 9.14 16.50 3.59
CA ASN A 80 10.51 16.04 3.31
C ASN A 80 10.53 14.63 2.70
N LYS A 81 9.46 14.23 2.01
CA LYS A 81 9.42 12.96 1.26
C LYS A 81 10.46 13.00 0.13
N VAL A 82 11.14 11.88 -0.05
CA VAL A 82 12.16 11.72 -1.08
C VAL A 82 11.48 11.37 -2.41
N SER A 83 11.88 12.05 -3.48
CA SER A 83 11.39 11.78 -4.85
C SER A 83 11.93 10.46 -5.40
N GLY A 84 11.30 9.94 -6.46
CA GLY A 84 11.84 8.80 -7.22
C GLY A 84 13.21 9.10 -7.85
N ASP A 85 13.52 10.38 -8.08
CA ASP A 85 14.81 10.83 -8.63
C ASP A 85 15.99 10.42 -7.76
N PHE A 86 15.85 10.45 -6.43
CA PHE A 86 16.87 9.94 -5.50
C PHE A 86 17.18 8.46 -5.75
N ILE A 87 16.20 7.64 -6.12
CA ILE A 87 16.42 6.22 -6.46
C ILE A 87 17.10 6.09 -7.82
N ARG A 88 16.78 6.98 -8.78
CA ARG A 88 17.45 7.05 -10.08
C ARG A 88 18.92 7.45 -9.94
N ASP A 89 19.24 8.36 -9.02
CA ASP A 89 20.62 8.75 -8.73
C ASP A 89 21.36 7.69 -7.91
N LEU A 90 20.69 7.09 -6.91
CA LEU A 90 21.21 5.94 -6.18
C LEU A 90 21.51 4.74 -7.08
N ALA A 91 20.79 4.59 -8.19
CA ALA A 91 21.04 3.57 -9.21
C ALA A 91 22.20 3.89 -10.17
N LYS A 92 22.64 5.14 -10.26
CA LYS A 92 23.85 5.55 -11.01
C LYS A 92 25.11 5.51 -10.14
N ASN A 93 24.97 5.71 -8.83
CA ASN A 93 26.10 5.80 -7.90
C ASN A 93 26.73 4.41 -7.67
N PRO A 94 27.98 4.15 -8.12
CA PRO A 94 28.61 2.84 -7.98
C PRO A 94 29.06 2.53 -6.55
N ASP A 95 29.15 3.55 -5.69
CA ASP A 95 29.66 3.44 -4.32
C ASP A 95 28.70 2.72 -3.36
N VAL A 96 27.43 2.52 -3.75
CA VAL A 96 26.41 1.94 -2.87
C VAL A 96 26.26 0.44 -3.09
N ASN A 97 26.80 -0.33 -2.15
CA ASN A 97 26.89 -1.78 -2.25
C ASN A 97 25.57 -2.51 -1.96
N ARG A 98 25.20 -3.42 -2.85
CA ARG A 98 24.02 -4.28 -2.70
C ARG A 98 24.32 -5.51 -1.83
N VAL A 99 23.91 -5.48 -0.56
CA VAL A 99 23.99 -6.67 0.31
C VAL A 99 22.88 -7.67 -0.03
N PRO A 100 23.17 -8.97 -0.13
CA PRO A 100 22.17 -9.98 -0.42
C PRO A 100 21.22 -10.17 0.78
N GLY A 101 19.94 -10.34 0.50
CA GLY A 101 18.89 -10.42 1.52
C GLY A 101 17.71 -9.48 1.26
N ILE A 102 16.71 -9.51 2.13
CA ILE A 102 15.55 -8.61 2.10
C ILE A 102 15.67 -7.57 3.22
N GLY A 103 15.59 -6.29 2.86
CA GLY A 103 15.42 -5.19 3.80
C GLY A 103 13.94 -4.82 3.92
N LEU A 104 13.42 -4.74 5.15
CA LEU A 104 12.07 -4.27 5.43
C LEU A 104 12.12 -2.91 6.13
N LEU A 105 11.85 -1.83 5.41
CA LEU A 105 11.84 -0.47 5.96
C LEU A 105 10.44 -0.09 6.44
N TYR A 106 10.23 -0.03 7.75
CA TYR A 106 8.96 0.42 8.32
C TYR A 106 8.80 1.94 8.24
N SER A 107 7.65 2.39 7.74
CA SER A 107 7.31 3.82 7.67
C SER A 107 5.80 4.06 7.78
N GLU A 108 5.42 5.15 8.48
CA GLU A 108 4.02 5.59 8.59
C GLU A 108 3.50 6.21 7.28
N LEU A 109 4.38 6.56 6.34
CA LEU A 109 4.10 7.31 5.13
C LEU A 109 3.50 6.43 4.01
N VAL A 110 2.32 6.82 3.49
CA VAL A 110 1.57 6.06 2.46
C VAL A 110 1.82 6.62 1.03
N GLN A 111 2.70 7.60 0.85
CA GLN A 111 2.99 8.19 -0.45
C GLN A 111 4.42 8.75 -0.49
N GLY A 112 5.18 8.41 -1.52
CA GLY A 112 6.61 8.76 -1.61
C GLY A 112 7.50 7.83 -0.79
N ILE A 113 8.77 8.22 -0.70
CA ILE A 113 9.84 7.45 -0.03
C ILE A 113 10.21 8.22 1.25
N PRO A 114 10.32 7.57 2.42
CA PRO A 114 10.57 8.29 3.66
C PRO A 114 12.01 8.83 3.72
N PRO A 115 12.24 10.03 4.28
CA PRO A 115 13.57 10.66 4.35
C PRO A 115 14.60 9.84 5.14
N ILE A 116 14.15 8.91 5.99
CA ILE A 116 15.05 8.01 6.70
C ILE A 116 15.89 7.13 5.77
N LEU A 117 15.41 6.83 4.55
CA LEU A 117 16.17 6.02 3.60
C LEU A 117 17.37 6.79 3.04
N SER A 118 17.20 8.06 2.66
CA SER A 118 18.32 8.86 2.18
C SER A 118 19.33 9.12 3.29
N HIS A 119 18.87 9.45 4.51
CA HIS A 119 19.72 9.58 5.68
C HIS A 119 20.50 8.30 6.01
N PHE A 120 19.86 7.13 5.93
CA PHE A 120 20.52 5.84 6.12
C PHE A 120 21.62 5.61 5.08
N VAL A 121 21.30 5.78 3.79
CA VAL A 121 22.23 5.55 2.67
C VAL A 121 23.44 6.50 2.71
N SER A 122 23.25 7.77 3.11
CA SER A 122 24.35 8.73 3.26
C SER A 122 25.34 8.37 4.37
N ASN A 123 24.88 7.70 5.43
CA ASN A 123 25.73 7.27 6.54
C ASN A 123 26.31 5.85 6.33
N ILE A 124 25.56 4.97 5.66
CA ILE A 124 25.92 3.59 5.37
C ILE A 124 25.61 3.35 3.88
N PRO A 125 26.62 3.37 2.99
CA PRO A 125 26.43 3.20 1.55
C PRO A 125 26.20 1.72 1.18
N SER A 126 25.15 1.13 1.77
CA SER A 126 24.71 -0.22 1.46
C SER A 126 23.20 -0.39 1.61
N ILE A 127 22.61 -1.11 0.66
CA ILE A 127 21.17 -1.40 0.63
C ILE A 127 20.93 -2.86 0.28
N HIS A 128 19.80 -3.40 0.73
CA HIS A 128 19.45 -4.80 0.51
C HIS A 128 19.11 -5.09 -0.96
N SER A 129 19.34 -6.33 -1.38
CA SER A 129 19.10 -6.79 -2.76
C SER A 129 17.63 -6.73 -3.17
N VAL A 130 16.72 -6.91 -2.21
CA VAL A 130 15.30 -6.55 -2.32
C VAL A 130 14.99 -5.64 -1.14
N LEU A 131 14.34 -4.50 -1.37
CA LEU A 131 13.97 -3.56 -0.31
C LEU A 131 12.46 -3.31 -0.38
N VAL A 132 11.75 -3.67 0.69
CA VAL A 132 10.30 -3.45 0.81
C VAL A 132 10.04 -2.36 1.85
N ILE A 133 9.45 -1.25 1.42
CA ILE A 133 8.96 -0.19 2.31
C ILE A 133 7.60 -0.63 2.84
N VAL A 134 7.52 -0.97 4.13
CA VAL A 134 6.34 -1.53 4.78
C VAL A 134 5.60 -0.45 5.57
N SER A 135 4.35 -0.19 5.19
CA SER A 135 3.47 0.75 5.87
C SER A 135 2.29 0.03 6.51
N ILE A 136 2.30 -0.09 7.84
CA ILE A 136 1.19 -0.71 8.59
C ILE A 136 0.06 0.31 8.76
N LYS A 137 -1.18 -0.07 8.42
CA LYS A 137 -2.40 0.72 8.65
C LYS A 137 -3.51 -0.10 9.29
N ASN A 138 -3.96 0.39 10.45
CA ASN A 138 -5.10 -0.16 11.16
C ASN A 138 -6.39 0.46 10.60
N LEU A 139 -7.35 -0.38 10.22
CA LEU A 139 -8.64 -0.02 9.65
C LEU A 139 -9.76 -0.19 10.70
N PRO A 140 -10.85 0.59 10.64
CA PRO A 140 -11.99 0.49 11.55
C PRO A 140 -12.92 -0.70 11.25
N ILE A 141 -12.37 -1.81 10.74
CA ILE A 141 -13.10 -3.05 10.40
C ILE A 141 -12.58 -4.22 11.24
N SER A 142 -13.40 -5.26 11.46
CA SER A 142 -13.06 -6.33 12.39
C SER A 142 -11.83 -7.13 11.95
N ARG A 143 -11.81 -7.56 10.68
CA ARG A 143 -10.77 -8.40 10.08
C ARG A 143 -10.63 -8.03 8.62
N VAL A 144 -9.40 -7.89 8.15
CA VAL A 144 -9.11 -7.65 6.74
C VAL A 144 -9.08 -8.98 5.98
N VAL A 145 -9.62 -8.98 4.77
CA VAL A 145 -9.61 -10.11 3.83
C VAL A 145 -8.15 -10.39 3.40
N PRO A 146 -7.66 -11.65 3.39
CA PRO A 146 -6.24 -11.97 3.15
C PRO A 146 -5.66 -11.34 1.87
N GLU A 147 -6.45 -11.31 0.80
CA GLU A 147 -6.10 -10.78 -0.52
C GLU A 147 -5.94 -9.25 -0.50
N GLU A 148 -6.68 -8.54 0.37
CA GLU A 148 -6.54 -7.08 0.55
C GLU A 148 -5.52 -6.70 1.64
N ARG A 149 -4.97 -7.67 2.36
CA ARG A 149 -4.08 -7.45 3.52
C ARG A 149 -2.75 -6.84 3.10
N PHE A 150 -2.21 -7.22 1.94
CA PHE A 150 -0.90 -6.79 1.44
C PHE A 150 -1.05 -6.07 0.10
N LEU A 151 -1.07 -4.74 0.12
CA LEU A 151 -1.13 -3.95 -1.12
C LEU A 151 0.25 -3.52 -1.57
N PHE A 152 0.77 -4.22 -2.58
CA PHE A 152 2.05 -3.91 -3.21
C PHE A 152 1.94 -2.84 -4.30
N ARG A 153 3.03 -2.08 -4.45
CA ARG A 153 3.34 -1.21 -5.60
C ARG A 153 4.84 -1.24 -5.82
N GLN A 154 5.28 -1.25 -7.07
CA GLN A 154 6.69 -1.08 -7.39
C GLN A 154 7.11 0.38 -7.21
N VAL A 155 8.37 0.61 -6.86
CA VAL A 155 9.00 1.94 -6.82
C VAL A 155 9.95 2.03 -8.00
N GLU A 156 9.78 3.07 -8.83
CA GLU A 156 10.67 3.30 -9.97
C GLU A 156 12.07 3.77 -9.54
N PRO A 157 13.13 3.41 -10.29
CA PRO A 157 13.16 2.50 -11.45
C PRO A 157 13.16 1.01 -11.05
N ARG A 158 12.50 0.16 -11.87
CA ARG A 158 12.30 -1.30 -11.64
C ARG A 158 13.59 -2.04 -11.27
N ASN A 159 14.68 -1.69 -11.95
CA ASN A 159 16.02 -2.25 -11.83
C ASN A 159 16.53 -2.33 -10.38
N PHE A 160 16.01 -1.46 -9.51
CA PHE A 160 16.43 -1.34 -8.12
C PHE A 160 15.71 -2.30 -7.15
N ARG A 161 14.75 -3.12 -7.62
CA ARG A 161 14.00 -4.11 -6.82
C ARG A 161 13.47 -3.52 -5.50
N MET A 162 12.96 -2.32 -5.62
CA MET A 162 12.33 -1.58 -4.53
C MET A 162 10.83 -1.69 -4.66
N PHE A 163 10.21 -2.22 -3.61
CA PHE A 163 8.78 -2.41 -3.53
C PHE A 163 8.25 -1.63 -2.34
N ARG A 164 6.97 -1.27 -2.40
CA ARG A 164 6.26 -0.68 -1.29
C ARG A 164 5.04 -1.54 -1.00
N CYS A 165 4.85 -1.90 0.26
CA CYS A 165 3.75 -2.71 0.74
C CYS A 165 2.96 -1.94 1.80
N VAL A 166 1.67 -1.73 1.58
CA VAL A 166 0.75 -1.27 2.65
C VAL A 166 0.11 -2.51 3.27
N VAL A 167 0.42 -2.76 4.54
CA VAL A 167 -0.15 -3.88 5.29
C VAL A 167 -1.34 -3.40 6.09
N ARG A 168 -2.52 -3.94 5.80
CA ARG A 168 -3.79 -3.58 6.41
C ARG A 168 -4.14 -4.56 7.55
N TYR A 169 -4.52 -4.03 8.70
CA TYR A 169 -5.01 -4.79 9.85
C TYR A 169 -6.37 -4.27 10.32
N GLY A 170 -7.30 -5.17 10.62
CA GLY A 170 -8.53 -4.88 11.34
C GLY A 170 -8.32 -4.89 12.86
N TYR A 171 -9.30 -4.40 13.63
CA TYR A 171 -9.17 -4.27 15.08
C TYR A 171 -9.20 -5.60 15.85
N LYS A 172 -9.57 -6.73 15.21
CA LYS A 172 -9.41 -8.10 15.76
C LYS A 172 -8.31 -8.89 15.07
N ASP A 173 -7.56 -8.32 14.13
CA ASP A 173 -6.49 -9.06 13.46
C ASP A 173 -5.27 -9.19 14.36
N ALA A 174 -4.86 -10.44 14.61
CA ALA A 174 -3.62 -10.71 15.31
C ALA A 174 -2.41 -10.25 14.47
N ILE A 175 -1.44 -9.63 15.13
CA ILE A 175 -0.12 -9.39 14.57
C ILE A 175 0.55 -10.76 14.43
N GLN A 176 0.86 -11.16 13.19
CA GLN A 176 1.50 -12.44 12.88
C GLN A 176 2.89 -12.54 13.52
N GLU A 177 3.34 -13.76 13.77
CA GLU A 177 4.74 -13.98 14.12
C GLU A 177 5.66 -13.50 12.98
N PRO A 178 6.87 -13.00 13.27
CA PRO A 178 7.74 -12.42 12.25
C PRO A 178 8.07 -13.40 11.11
N LYS A 179 8.26 -14.69 11.41
CA LYS A 179 8.51 -15.71 10.38
C LYS A 179 7.31 -15.97 9.46
N GLU A 180 6.10 -15.91 10.00
CA GLU A 180 4.87 -16.04 9.22
C GLU A 180 4.66 -14.80 8.35
N PHE A 181 4.84 -13.62 8.95
CA PHE A 181 4.79 -12.34 8.25
C PHE A 181 5.82 -12.27 7.10
N GLU A 182 7.07 -12.67 7.35
CA GLU A 182 8.14 -12.76 6.33
C GLU A 182 7.71 -13.64 5.14
N ARG A 183 7.11 -14.81 5.40
CA ARG A 183 6.62 -15.73 4.36
C ARG A 183 5.44 -15.15 3.59
N SER A 184 4.38 -14.74 4.27
CA SER A 184 3.18 -14.18 3.63
C SER A 184 3.50 -12.92 2.82
N LEU A 185 4.42 -12.07 3.31
CA LEU A 185 4.88 -10.89 2.56
C LEU A 185 5.57 -11.30 1.25
N VAL A 186 6.44 -12.31 1.26
CA VAL A 186 7.15 -12.78 0.07
C VAL A 186 6.24 -13.53 -0.91
N GLU A 187 5.27 -14.31 -0.43
CA GLU A 187 4.26 -14.96 -1.27
C GLU A 187 3.41 -13.93 -2.01
N ASN A 188 2.89 -12.93 -1.31
CA ASN A 188 2.11 -11.85 -1.93
C ASN A 188 2.99 -10.95 -2.83
N LEU A 189 4.28 -10.78 -2.54
CA LEU A 189 5.21 -10.06 -3.41
C LEU A 189 5.45 -10.81 -4.74
N LYS A 190 5.60 -12.14 -4.72
CA LYS A 190 5.72 -12.94 -5.94
C LYS A 190 4.46 -12.86 -6.79
N GLU A 191 3.28 -12.92 -6.15
CA GLU A 191 2.00 -12.79 -6.85
C GLU A 191 1.82 -11.39 -7.45
N PHE A 192 2.23 -10.34 -6.75
CA PHE A 192 2.30 -8.98 -7.30
C PHE A 192 3.23 -8.89 -8.53
N ILE A 193 4.44 -9.46 -8.47
CA ILE A 193 5.39 -9.45 -9.60
C ILE A 193 4.81 -10.20 -10.81
N ARG A 194 4.13 -11.33 -10.58
CA ARG A 194 3.39 -12.07 -11.62
C ARG A 194 2.30 -11.21 -12.27
N GLN A 195 1.45 -10.58 -11.47
CA GLN A 195 0.35 -9.74 -11.97
C GLN A 195 0.86 -8.51 -12.71
N GLU A 196 1.92 -7.87 -12.20
CA GLU A 196 2.57 -6.74 -12.87
C GLU A 196 3.21 -7.15 -14.20
N HIS A 197 3.75 -8.37 -14.34
CA HIS A 197 4.27 -8.86 -15.63
C HIS A 197 3.17 -8.93 -16.70
N TYR A 198 2.05 -9.61 -16.40
CA TYR A 198 0.92 -9.72 -17.33
C TYR A 198 0.34 -8.35 -17.73
N LEU A 199 0.25 -7.40 -16.80
CA LEU A 199 -0.27 -6.05 -17.05
C LEU A 199 0.60 -5.18 -17.97
N PHE A 200 1.83 -5.60 -18.27
CA PHE A 200 2.75 -4.90 -19.17
C PHE A 200 3.07 -5.69 -20.46
N GLU A 201 2.60 -6.94 -20.60
CA GLU A 201 2.72 -7.71 -21.84
C GLU A 201 1.57 -7.45 -22.83
N GLU A 202 0.37 -7.06 -22.36
CA GLU A 202 -0.64 -6.40 -23.20
C GLU A 202 -0.50 -4.88 -23.03
N PRO A 203 0.14 -4.16 -23.97
CA PRO A 203 -0.49 -3.91 -25.26
C PRO A 203 0.49 -3.77 -26.45
N ILE A 204 0.63 -4.81 -27.29
CA ILE A 204 1.28 -4.71 -28.62
C ILE A 204 0.42 -5.29 -29.76
N LEU A 205 -0.60 -6.11 -29.46
CA LEU A 205 -1.38 -6.82 -30.49
C LEU A 205 -2.28 -5.92 -31.36
N ASP A 206 -2.69 -4.75 -30.86
CA ASP A 206 -3.71 -3.91 -31.51
C ASP A 206 -3.16 -2.86 -32.50
N GLN A 207 -1.83 -2.73 -32.66
CA GLN A 207 -1.23 -1.78 -33.63
C GLN A 207 -0.62 -2.45 -34.87
N GLN A 208 -0.38 -3.76 -34.85
CA GLN A 208 0.13 -4.48 -36.04
C GLN A 208 -0.99 -5.03 -36.94
N SER A 209 -2.19 -5.21 -36.40
CA SER A 209 -3.36 -5.75 -37.11
C SER A 209 -3.96 -4.78 -38.14
N GLU A 210 -3.84 -3.46 -37.98
CA GLU A 210 -4.30 -2.48 -38.98
C GLU A 210 -3.33 -2.33 -40.17
N GLN A 211 -2.00 -2.31 -39.92
CA GLN A 211 -1.02 -2.16 -41.01
C GLN A 211 -0.97 -3.39 -41.94
N MET A 212 -1.22 -4.59 -41.41
CA MET A 212 -1.19 -5.81 -42.23
C MET A 212 -2.38 -5.90 -43.21
N ASN A 213 -3.57 -5.46 -42.80
CA ASN A 213 -4.78 -5.47 -43.63
C ASN A 213 -4.76 -4.44 -44.78
N LEU A 214 -4.10 -3.29 -44.58
CA LEU A 214 -3.91 -2.27 -45.62
C LEU A 214 -2.94 -2.75 -46.72
N ALA A 215 -1.86 -3.44 -46.33
CA ALA A 215 -0.91 -4.00 -47.29
C ALA A 215 -1.52 -5.14 -48.13
N GLN A 216 -2.36 -5.98 -47.53
CA GLN A 216 -2.93 -7.16 -48.20
C GLN A 216 -4.05 -6.81 -49.20
N SER A 217 -4.70 -5.65 -49.05
CA SER A 217 -5.72 -5.15 -49.99
C SER A 217 -5.13 -4.53 -51.26
N ALA A 218 -3.86 -4.10 -51.24
CA ALA A 218 -3.21 -3.44 -52.38
C ALA A 218 -2.56 -4.41 -53.39
N VAL A 219 -2.35 -5.68 -53.02
CA VAL A 219 -1.67 -6.70 -53.84
C VAL A 219 -2.64 -7.44 -54.80
N LEU A 220 -3.95 -7.26 -54.64
CA LEU A 220 -4.99 -7.92 -55.46
C LEU A 220 -5.53 -7.05 -56.61
N ALA A 221 -4.89 -5.91 -56.92
CA ALA A 221 -5.35 -4.94 -57.92
C ALA A 221 -4.26 -4.59 -58.97
N GLY A 222 -3.90 -5.58 -59.80
CA GLY A 222 -3.00 -5.47 -60.96
C GLY A 222 -2.31 -6.82 -61.20
N ASP A 223 -2.44 -7.48 -62.36
CA ASP A 223 -2.33 -6.92 -63.71
C ASP A 223 -3.22 -7.66 -64.75
N GLU A 224 -3.26 -7.16 -65.99
CA GLU A 224 -4.26 -7.50 -67.01
C GLU A 224 -3.94 -8.68 -67.96
N LYS A 225 -5.03 -9.35 -68.37
CA LYS A 225 -5.37 -9.86 -69.72
C LYS A 225 -4.65 -11.06 -70.36
N ALA A 226 -5.50 -11.73 -71.15
CA ALA A 226 -5.24 -12.55 -72.34
C ALA A 226 -4.72 -13.99 -72.15
N ASN A 227 -5.62 -14.94 -72.37
CA ASN A 227 -5.32 -16.06 -73.27
C ASN A 227 -6.60 -16.60 -73.93
N GLY A 228 -6.48 -17.04 -75.17
CA GLY A 228 -7.55 -17.70 -75.93
C GLY A 228 -7.11 -19.08 -76.42
N SER A 229 -8.09 -19.96 -76.58
CA SER A 229 -8.06 -21.25 -77.31
C SER A 229 -7.13 -22.40 -76.82
N ALA A 230 -7.82 -23.45 -76.33
CA ALA A 230 -7.82 -24.83 -76.87
C ALA A 230 -6.76 -25.88 -76.42
N GLU A 231 -7.33 -27.01 -75.93
CA GLU A 231 -6.99 -28.43 -76.19
C GLU A 231 -5.53 -28.92 -76.02
N SER A 232 -5.24 -29.97 -75.24
CA SER A 232 -5.63 -31.35 -75.59
C SER A 232 -5.09 -32.40 -74.58
N LEU A 233 -5.73 -33.58 -74.54
CA LEU A 233 -5.23 -34.97 -74.28
C LEU A 233 -4.05 -35.18 -73.26
N GLN A 234 -4.09 -36.14 -72.31
CA GLN A 234 -4.25 -37.59 -72.57
C GLN A 234 -4.48 -38.43 -71.28
N GLN A 235 -5.30 -39.49 -71.42
CA GLN A 235 -5.46 -40.67 -70.54
C GLN A 235 -4.39 -41.75 -70.89
N PRO A 236 -4.19 -42.91 -70.17
CA PRO A 236 -5.27 -43.87 -69.80
C PRO A 236 -5.07 -44.89 -68.63
N SER A 237 -6.19 -45.56 -68.25
CA SER A 237 -6.39 -47.02 -67.98
C SER A 237 -5.55 -47.79 -66.92
N ASN A 238 -5.99 -48.85 -66.19
CA ASN A 238 -7.16 -49.78 -66.13
C ASN A 238 -7.09 -50.58 -64.76
N ASN A 239 -7.98 -51.48 -64.28
CA ASN A 239 -9.28 -52.03 -64.74
C ASN A 239 -10.14 -52.63 -63.58
N LEU A 240 -11.47 -52.40 -63.63
CA LEU A 240 -12.60 -53.36 -63.50
C LEU A 240 -12.58 -54.60 -62.54
N ALA A 241 -13.49 -54.64 -61.53
CA ALA A 241 -14.34 -55.82 -61.17
C ALA A 241 -15.38 -55.58 -60.03
N THR A 242 -16.68 -55.57 -60.39
CA THR A 242 -17.89 -56.10 -59.68
C THR A 242 -18.19 -55.92 -58.17
N HIS A 243 -19.30 -55.19 -57.93
CA HIS A 243 -20.46 -55.49 -57.04
C HIS A 243 -20.40 -55.45 -55.49
N ALA A 244 -21.05 -54.39 -54.98
CA ALA A 244 -22.26 -54.40 -54.11
C ALA A 244 -22.17 -54.08 -52.59
N SER A 245 -23.11 -53.20 -52.19
CA SER A 245 -23.68 -52.91 -50.85
C SER A 245 -22.93 -52.10 -49.78
N SER A 246 -23.73 -51.25 -49.11
CA SER A 246 -23.59 -50.56 -47.81
C SER A 246 -22.55 -49.44 -47.60
N ASP A 247 -23.10 -48.22 -47.53
CA ASP A 247 -22.95 -47.19 -46.49
C ASP A 247 -21.57 -46.68 -46.05
N SER A 248 -21.31 -45.41 -46.40
CA SER A 248 -20.27 -44.54 -45.84
C SER A 248 -20.74 -43.93 -44.51
N SER A 249 -20.06 -43.99 -43.36
CA SER A 249 -18.69 -43.56 -43.01
C SER A 249 -18.76 -42.45 -41.96
N PHE A 250 -18.34 -42.71 -40.72
CA PHE A 250 -17.84 -41.68 -39.81
C PHE A 250 -16.66 -42.24 -39.01
N ASN A 251 -15.50 -41.61 -39.13
CA ASN A 251 -14.25 -42.13 -38.60
C ASN A 251 -14.11 -41.90 -37.10
N VAL A 252 -13.80 -42.96 -36.37
CA VAL A 252 -13.22 -42.90 -35.01
C VAL A 252 -11.71 -42.97 -35.15
N ILE A 253 -10.99 -41.89 -34.83
CA ILE A 253 -9.53 -41.90 -34.74
C ILE A 253 -9.08 -41.92 -33.28
N ARG A 254 -8.16 -42.86 -33.06
CA ARG A 254 -7.61 -43.37 -31.81
C ARG A 254 -6.75 -42.33 -31.07
N SER A 255 -6.84 -42.32 -29.75
CA SER A 255 -5.96 -41.57 -28.85
C SER A 255 -4.61 -42.27 -28.67
N GLU A 256 -3.50 -41.55 -28.86
CA GLU A 256 -2.23 -41.79 -28.15
C GLU A 256 -1.55 -40.46 -27.80
N VAL A 257 -0.64 -40.50 -26.81
CA VAL A 257 -0.20 -39.35 -26.02
C VAL A 257 1.17 -38.84 -26.47
N SER A 258 1.31 -37.51 -26.62
CA SER A 258 2.62 -36.85 -26.57
C SER A 258 2.56 -35.51 -25.83
N SER A 259 2.93 -35.57 -24.56
CA SER A 259 3.52 -34.52 -23.71
C SER A 259 3.61 -33.11 -24.32
N ILE A 260 2.67 -32.23 -23.96
CA ILE A 260 2.84 -30.78 -24.12
C ILE A 260 3.96 -30.32 -23.19
N ARG A 261 5.19 -30.31 -23.71
CA ARG A 261 6.32 -29.65 -23.07
C ARG A 261 6.11 -28.15 -23.28
N SER A 262 5.50 -27.49 -22.29
CA SER A 262 5.31 -26.04 -22.30
C SER A 262 6.66 -25.34 -22.40
N THR A 263 7.04 -24.94 -23.61
CA THR A 263 8.20 -24.09 -23.85
C THR A 263 7.87 -22.70 -23.32
N ALA A 264 8.28 -22.45 -22.08
CA ALA A 264 8.24 -21.12 -21.47
C ALA A 264 8.91 -20.12 -22.42
N GLY A 265 8.17 -19.08 -22.80
CA GLY A 265 8.72 -18.01 -23.64
C GLY A 265 9.86 -17.25 -22.93
N PRO A 266 10.68 -16.49 -23.67
CA PRO A 266 11.80 -15.76 -23.08
C PRO A 266 11.37 -14.76 -21.98
N ALA A 267 10.14 -14.24 -22.03
CA ALA A 267 9.57 -13.39 -20.97
C ALA A 267 9.22 -14.18 -19.70
N GLN A 268 8.52 -15.31 -19.86
CA GLN A 268 8.18 -16.26 -18.78
C GLN A 268 9.43 -16.69 -17.97
N ALA A 269 10.54 -16.94 -18.66
CA ALA A 269 11.81 -17.28 -18.01
C ALA A 269 12.39 -16.13 -17.16
N GLY A 270 12.21 -14.88 -17.58
CA GLY A 270 12.58 -13.69 -16.81
C GLY A 270 11.76 -13.54 -15.52
N LEU A 271 10.44 -13.74 -15.61
CA LEU A 271 9.53 -13.73 -14.46
C LEU A 271 9.87 -14.83 -13.45
N GLU A 272 10.13 -16.06 -13.91
CA GLU A 272 10.56 -17.17 -13.03
C GLU A 272 11.89 -16.86 -12.34
N ALA A 273 12.86 -16.29 -13.05
CA ALA A 273 14.15 -15.89 -12.48
C ALA A 273 13.99 -14.78 -11.41
N GLU A 274 13.07 -13.82 -11.59
CA GLU A 274 12.81 -12.79 -10.58
C GLU A 274 12.11 -13.36 -9.33
N MET A 275 11.10 -14.24 -9.49
CA MET A 275 10.46 -14.91 -8.36
C MET A 275 11.45 -15.80 -7.58
N GLN A 276 12.35 -16.50 -8.28
CA GLN A 276 13.44 -17.27 -7.67
C GLN A 276 14.46 -16.36 -6.96
N PHE A 277 14.77 -15.19 -7.53
CA PHE A 277 15.64 -14.22 -6.88
C PHE A 277 15.07 -13.72 -5.55
N VAL A 278 13.78 -13.37 -5.50
CA VAL A 278 13.09 -12.95 -4.27
C VAL A 278 13.09 -14.09 -3.24
N GLN A 279 12.89 -15.34 -3.67
CA GLN A 279 12.99 -16.51 -2.79
C GLN A 279 14.41 -16.68 -2.21
N SER A 280 15.45 -16.60 -3.04
CA SER A 280 16.84 -16.68 -2.59
C SER A 280 17.23 -15.51 -1.68
N ALA A 281 16.65 -14.32 -1.88
CA ALA A 281 16.82 -13.19 -0.97
C ALA A 281 16.20 -13.44 0.41
N LEU A 282 15.03 -14.09 0.49
CA LEU A 282 14.42 -14.48 1.76
C LEU A 282 15.31 -15.47 2.53
N GLU A 283 15.87 -16.47 1.83
CA GLU A 283 16.74 -17.50 2.42
C GLU A 283 18.06 -16.93 2.97
N LYS A 284 18.59 -15.87 2.36
CA LYS A 284 19.77 -15.13 2.84
C LYS A 284 19.47 -14.23 4.04
N GLY A 285 18.20 -14.08 4.40
CA GLY A 285 17.75 -13.44 5.62
C GLY A 285 17.03 -12.10 5.40
N VAL A 286 16.24 -11.74 6.42
CA VAL A 286 15.47 -10.49 6.46
C VAL A 286 15.99 -9.60 7.58
N VAL A 287 16.30 -8.35 7.24
CA VAL A 287 16.69 -7.29 8.18
C VAL A 287 15.59 -6.23 8.23
N TYR A 288 15.22 -5.82 9.44
CA TYR A 288 14.19 -4.83 9.67
C TYR A 288 14.83 -3.47 9.96
N LEU A 289 14.45 -2.46 9.19
CA LEU A 289 14.93 -1.09 9.30
C LEU A 289 13.80 -0.23 9.88
N LEU A 290 14.02 0.40 11.02
CA LEU A 290 13.05 1.26 11.71
C LEU A 290 13.62 2.67 11.90
N GLY A 291 12.88 3.68 11.46
CA GLY A 291 13.22 5.07 11.70
C GLY A 291 12.81 5.53 13.10
N GLU A 292 13.76 6.07 13.86
CA GLU A 292 13.51 6.77 15.12
C GLU A 292 13.67 8.28 14.90
N ALA A 293 12.54 8.97 14.75
CA ALA A 293 12.54 10.42 14.69
C ALA A 293 12.72 11.02 16.11
N GLU A 294 13.82 11.70 16.39
CA GLU A 294 13.91 12.61 17.54
C GLU A 294 13.39 13.98 17.14
N VAL A 295 12.37 14.47 17.84
CA VAL A 295 11.67 15.71 17.47
C VAL A 295 12.15 16.87 18.34
N VAL A 296 12.62 17.93 17.71
CA VAL A 296 13.21 19.12 18.34
C VAL A 296 12.52 20.36 17.77
N ALA A 297 12.28 21.39 18.58
CA ALA A 297 11.74 22.65 18.09
C ALA A 297 12.80 23.47 17.33
N GLU A 298 12.41 24.03 16.19
CA GLU A 298 13.27 24.92 15.37
C GLU A 298 13.95 26.03 16.20
N PRO A 299 15.18 26.46 15.86
CA PRO A 299 15.91 27.47 16.62
C PRO A 299 15.21 28.83 16.69
N ASN A 300 14.38 29.18 15.70
CA ASN A 300 13.63 30.44 15.64
C ASN A 300 12.21 30.35 16.24
N SER A 301 11.84 29.19 16.80
CA SER A 301 10.51 28.99 17.40
C SER A 301 10.30 29.75 18.73
N SER A 302 9.03 29.98 19.06
CA SER A 302 8.63 30.64 20.31
C SER A 302 9.06 29.84 21.55
N LEU A 303 9.36 30.55 22.65
CA LEU A 303 9.78 29.92 23.91
C LEU A 303 8.79 28.85 24.40
N PHE A 304 7.49 29.09 24.23
CA PHE A 304 6.46 28.12 24.57
C PHE A 304 6.58 26.83 23.73
N LYS A 305 6.77 26.94 22.40
CA LYS A 305 6.96 25.77 21.51
C LYS A 305 8.22 24.99 21.90
N LYS A 306 9.32 25.68 22.23
CA LYS A 306 10.56 25.05 22.73
C LYS A 306 10.34 24.29 24.04
N ILE A 307 9.60 24.85 25.00
CA ILE A 307 9.25 24.16 26.26
C ILE A 307 8.38 22.93 25.98
N VAL A 308 7.36 23.06 25.13
CA VAL A 308 6.43 21.96 24.80
C VAL A 308 7.14 20.81 24.08
N VAL A 309 7.96 21.07 23.07
CA VAL A 309 8.62 20.02 22.28
C VAL A 309 9.84 19.45 23.01
N ASN A 310 10.80 20.30 23.41
CA ASN A 310 12.11 19.83 23.87
C ASN A 310 12.06 19.27 25.30
N TYR A 311 11.11 19.71 26.13
CA TYR A 311 10.96 19.25 27.51
C TYR A 311 9.70 18.41 27.71
N ALA A 312 8.50 18.97 27.47
CA ALA A 312 7.26 18.26 27.81
C ALA A 312 7.07 16.99 26.95
N TYR A 313 7.14 17.10 25.63
CA TYR A 313 7.04 15.93 24.74
C TYR A 313 8.19 14.94 24.95
N LYS A 314 9.44 15.40 25.10
CA LYS A 314 10.59 14.52 25.38
C LYS A 314 10.43 13.76 26.71
N PHE A 315 9.89 14.41 27.75
CA PHE A 315 9.52 13.75 29.00
C PHE A 315 8.39 12.74 28.81
N LEU A 316 7.31 13.11 28.10
CA LEU A 316 6.20 12.20 27.82
C LEU A 316 6.70 10.97 27.05
N ARG A 317 7.44 11.14 25.95
CA ARG A 317 8.01 10.04 25.17
C ARG A 317 8.91 9.11 26.00
N LYS A 318 9.69 9.64 26.94
CA LYS A 318 10.58 8.83 27.79
C LYS A 318 9.82 8.03 28.87
N ASN A 319 8.69 8.53 29.36
CA ASN A 319 7.91 7.88 30.43
C ASN A 319 6.78 7.00 29.91
N PHE A 320 6.16 7.35 28.78
CA PHE A 320 5.12 6.55 28.15
C PHE A 320 5.75 5.48 27.26
N ARG A 321 5.25 4.25 27.37
CA ARG A 321 5.79 3.09 26.66
C ARG A 321 5.63 3.27 25.16
N GLU A 322 6.75 3.39 24.43
CA GLU A 322 6.73 3.53 22.97
C GLU A 322 5.93 2.40 22.30
N GLY A 323 5.22 2.75 21.23
CA GLY A 323 4.31 1.86 20.49
C GLY A 323 4.99 0.67 19.80
N GLU A 324 6.31 0.50 19.94
CA GLU A 324 7.11 -0.55 19.32
C GLU A 324 6.60 -1.97 19.59
N LYS A 325 5.90 -2.19 20.71
CA LYS A 325 5.24 -3.48 21.01
C LYS A 325 4.11 -3.86 20.04
N ILE A 326 3.74 -2.99 19.09
CA ILE A 326 2.74 -3.25 18.04
C ILE A 326 3.36 -4.01 16.84
N MET A 327 4.70 -4.14 16.77
CA MET A 327 5.34 -4.96 15.74
C MET A 327 6.14 -6.09 16.38
N ALA A 328 5.86 -7.35 15.99
CA ALA A 328 6.54 -8.54 16.48
C ALA A 328 7.95 -8.71 15.87
N ILE A 329 8.76 -7.65 15.84
CA ILE A 329 10.06 -7.64 15.16
C ILE A 329 11.14 -8.33 16.01
N PRO A 330 11.91 -9.29 15.46
CA PRO A 330 13.06 -9.89 16.13
C PRO A 330 14.15 -8.86 16.41
N ARG A 331 14.43 -8.61 17.69
CA ARG A 331 15.45 -7.63 18.12
C ARG A 331 16.85 -7.88 17.59
N THR A 332 17.19 -9.14 17.29
CA THR A 332 18.49 -9.55 16.72
C THR A 332 18.67 -9.15 15.25
N ARG A 333 17.60 -8.79 14.54
CA ARG A 333 17.59 -8.41 13.11
C ARG A 333 17.03 -7.00 12.89
N LEU A 334 16.96 -6.18 13.94
CA LEU A 334 16.41 -4.82 13.92
C LEU A 334 17.54 -3.79 13.89
N LEU A 335 17.58 -2.96 12.85
CA LEU A 335 18.44 -1.79 12.75
C LEU A 335 17.58 -0.53 12.96
N ARG A 336 17.91 0.24 14.00
CA ARG A 336 17.28 1.53 14.33
C ARG A 336 18.12 2.65 13.73
N VAL A 337 17.50 3.52 12.94
CA VAL A 337 18.15 4.71 12.37
C VAL A 337 17.57 5.93 13.05
N GLY A 338 18.39 6.63 13.83
CA GLY A 338 18.01 7.93 14.41
C GLY A 338 18.01 9.01 13.33
N MET A 339 17.03 9.92 13.38
CA MET A 339 17.01 11.14 12.56
C MET A 339 16.35 12.28 13.33
N THR A 340 16.95 13.47 13.33
CA THR A 340 16.40 14.64 14.02
C THR A 340 15.41 15.36 13.10
N TYR A 341 14.18 15.58 13.58
CA TYR A 341 13.17 16.39 12.90
C TYR A 341 13.02 17.72 13.64
N GLU A 342 13.39 18.80 12.96
CA GLU A 342 13.16 20.16 13.44
C GLU A 342 11.74 20.60 13.04
N ILE A 343 10.90 20.93 14.04
CA ILE A 343 9.47 21.24 13.84
C ILE A 343 9.01 22.59 14.35
#